data_AF-A0A916DB49-F1
#
_entry.id   AF-A0A916DB49-F1
#
_cell.length_a   1.000
_cell.length_b   1.000
_cell.length_c   1.000
_cell.angle_alpha   90.00
_cell.angle_beta   90.00
_cell.angle_gamma   90.00
#
_symmetry.space_group_name_H-M   'P 1'
#
loop_
_entity.id
_entity.type
_entity.pdbx_description
1 polymer ?
#
loop_
_entity_poly.entity_id
_entity_poly.type
_entity_poly.pdbx_seq_one_letter_code
_entity_poly.pdbx_strand_id
1 'polypeptide(L)' 'MIDCLHSVTCCPAKRPRRPPGAAALRLNAGIELQRNRERYEFIHWGQKAFENFRVVPPGIGICHQVNLEYLA' A
#
# COMPACT_ATOMS: atom_id res chain seq x y z
N MET A 1 4.61 -10.51 -5.04
CA MET A 1 3.48 -10.37 -5.98
C MET A 1 3.75 -9.22 -6.96
N ILE A 2 4.98 -9.23 -7.48
CA ILE A 2 5.41 -8.49 -8.65
C ILE A 2 5.33 -9.53 -9.75
N ASP A 3 4.42 -9.28 -10.70
CA ASP A 3 4.63 -9.46 -12.14
C ASP A 3 3.34 -9.10 -12.85
N CYS A 4 3.36 -7.99 -13.60
CA CYS A 4 3.11 -7.99 -15.05
C CYS A 4 3.17 -6.55 -15.55
N LEU A 5 4.38 -6.03 -15.73
CA LEU A 5 4.63 -4.76 -16.45
C LEU A 5 5.56 -5.01 -17.63
N HIS A 6 5.35 -6.09 -18.38
CA HIS A 6 5.96 -6.32 -19.69
C HIS A 6 5.02 -7.16 -20.57
N SER A 7 4.07 -6.51 -21.24
CA SER A 7 3.61 -6.90 -22.58
C SER A 7 2.74 -5.77 -23.14
N VAL A 8 3.32 -4.99 -24.04
CA VAL A 8 2.67 -3.87 -24.72
C VAL A 8 1.98 -4.40 -25.98
N THR A 9 1.07 -5.38 -25.83
CA THR A 9 0.22 -5.88 -26.91
C THR A 9 -0.98 -6.63 -26.30
N CYS A 10 -2.19 -6.30 -26.75
CA CYS A 10 -3.51 -6.87 -26.38
C CYS A 10 -4.18 -6.41 -25.06
N CYS A 11 -4.74 -5.20 -25.07
CA CYS A 11 -6.06 -4.97 -24.44
C CYS A 11 -6.77 -3.74 -25.06
N PRO A 12 -7.80 -3.92 -25.90
CA PRO A 12 -8.52 -2.82 -26.55
C PRO A 12 -9.58 -2.26 -25.59
N ALA A 13 -9.18 -1.77 -24.42
CA ALA A 13 -10.01 -0.97 -23.52
C ALA A 13 -9.19 -0.51 -22.30
N LYS A 14 -8.24 0.42 -22.48
CA LYS A 14 -7.85 1.27 -21.35
C LYS A 14 -9.00 2.24 -21.09
N ARG A 15 -10.05 1.74 -20.42
CA ARG A 15 -11.01 2.65 -19.77
C ARG A 15 -10.18 3.61 -18.91
N PRO A 16 -10.40 4.94 -18.98
CA PRO A 16 -9.75 5.84 -18.05
C PRO A 16 -10.05 5.34 -16.65
N ARG A 17 -9.01 5.01 -15.87
CA ARG A 17 -9.19 4.67 -14.45
C ARG A 17 -9.80 5.90 -13.81
N ARG A 18 -11.09 5.82 -13.52
CA ARG A 18 -11.79 6.86 -12.76
C ARG A 18 -10.99 7.11 -11.48
N PRO A 19 -10.68 8.37 -11.14
CA PRO A 19 -10.06 8.64 -9.85
C PRO A 19 -10.95 8.04 -8.76
N PRO A 20 -10.38 7.35 -7.77
CA PRO A 20 -11.18 6.78 -6.70
C PRO A 20 -11.98 7.92 -6.05
N GLY A 21 -13.31 7.81 -6.06
CA GLY A 21 -14.14 8.77 -5.36
C GLY A 21 -13.78 8.75 -3.87
N ALA A 22 -14.02 9.86 -3.16
CA ALA A 22 -13.71 9.96 -1.73
C ALA A 22 -14.31 8.80 -0.90
N ALA A 23 -15.48 8.29 -1.30
CA ALA A 23 -16.09 7.09 -0.71
C ALA A 23 -15.32 5.79 -1.00
N ALA A 24 -14.78 5.63 -2.21
CA ALA A 24 -14.02 4.45 -2.60
C ALA A 24 -12.68 4.35 -1.83
N LEU A 25 -12.01 5.49 -1.62
CA LEU A 25 -10.78 5.52 -0.82
C LEU A 25 -11.03 5.06 0.62
N ARG A 26 -12.07 5.61 1.26
CA ARG A 26 -12.47 5.24 2.63
C ARG A 26 -12.89 3.78 2.76
N LEU A 27 -13.67 3.28 1.80
CA LEU A 27 -14.11 1.89 1.79
C LEU A 27 -12.94 0.92 1.68
N ASN A 28 -12.01 1.20 0.77
CA ASN A 28 -10.82 0.37 0.59
C ASN A 28 -9.94 0.38 1.84
N ALA A 29 -9.73 1.55 2.46
CA ALA A 29 -8.98 1.66 3.70
C ALA A 29 -9.62 0.84 4.84
N GLY A 30 -10.95 0.86 4.98
CA GLY A 30 -11.66 0.07 5.98
C GLY A 30 -11.52 -1.44 5.76
N ILE A 31 -11.65 -1.90 4.51
CA ILE A 31 -11.49 -3.32 4.16
C ILE A 31 -10.04 -3.78 4.35
N GLU A 32 -9.08 -2.94 3.98
CA GLU A 32 -7.65 -3.20 4.11
C GLU A 32 -7.26 -3.35 5.59
N LEU A 33 -7.71 -2.43 6.45
CA LEU A 33 -7.53 -2.53 7.89
C LEU A 33 -8.17 -3.79 8.48
N GLN A 34 -9.39 -4.13 8.06
CA GLN A 34 -10.08 -5.33 8.53
C GLN A 34 -9.30 -6.61 8.19
N ARG A 35 -8.76 -6.70 6.97
CA ARG A 35 -8.04 -7.89 6.48
C ARG A 35 -6.63 -8.01 7.02
N ASN A 36 -5.98 -6.90 7.32
CA ASN A 36 -4.58 -6.87 7.78
C ASN A 36 -4.44 -6.54 9.28
N ARG A 37 -5.52 -6.57 10.05
CA ARG A 37 -5.52 -6.19 11.47
C ARG A 37 -4.40 -6.87 12.27
N GLU A 38 -4.33 -8.20 12.23
CA GLU A 38 -3.33 -8.98 12.97
C GLU A 38 -1.89 -8.67 12.52
N ARG A 39 -1.70 -8.38 11.22
CA ARG A 39 -0.38 -7.99 10.68
C ARG A 39 0.05 -6.63 11.21
N TYR A 40 -0.87 -5.68 11.28
CA TYR A 40 -0.59 -4.37 11.87
C TYR A 40 -0.30 -4.47 13.36
N GLU A 41 -1.02 -5.32 14.11
CA GLU A 41 -0.75 -5.58 15.53
C GLU A 41 0.66 -6.20 15.73
N PHE A 42 1.04 -7.18 14.91
CA PHE A 42 2.38 -7.79 14.96
C PHE A 42 3.50 -6.80 14.64
N ILE A 43 3.33 -5.99 13.58
CA ILE A 43 4.31 -4.98 13.19
C ILE A 43 4.42 -3.88 14.27
N HIS A 44 3.30 -3.48 14.86
CA HIS A 44 3.29 -2.51 15.96
C HIS A 44 3.97 -3.05 17.22
N TRP A 45 3.81 -4.34 17.51
CA TRP A 45 4.59 -5.00 18.55
C TRP A 45 6.09 -4.96 18.25
N GLY A 46 6.49 -5.25 17.00
CA GLY A 46 7.90 -5.20 16.57
C GLY A 46 8.55 -3.84 16.77
N GLN A 47 7.81 -2.74 16.56
CA GLN A 47 8.30 -1.38 16.86
C GLN A 47 8.63 -1.15 18.33
N LYS A 48 7.96 -1.84 19.25
CA LYS A 48 8.24 -1.75 20.70
C LYS A 48 9.32 -2.73 21.14
N ALA A 49 9.47 -3.84 20.42
CA ALA A 49 10.40 -4.90 20.78
C ALA A 49 11.85 -4.61 20.36
N PHE A 50 12.08 -3.75 19.36
CA PHE A 50 13.42 -3.50 18.81
C PHE A 50 13.75 -1.99 18.76
N GLU A 51 14.93 -1.61 19.24
CA GLU A 51 15.35 -0.20 19.38
C GLU A 51 15.57 0.55 18.04
N ASN A 52 15.91 -0.17 16.96
CA ASN A 52 16.20 0.41 15.64
C ASN A 52 15.17 0.05 14.56
N PHE A 53 13.98 -0.41 14.96
CA PHE A 53 12.94 -0.79 14.00
C PHE A 53 11.97 0.38 13.74
N ARG A 54 12.04 0.95 12.54
CA ARG A 54 11.10 1.99 12.08
C ARG A 54 10.17 1.41 11.02
N VAL A 55 8.89 1.75 11.11
CA VAL A 55 7.88 1.30 10.14
C VAL A 55 7.09 2.48 9.61
N VAL A 56 6.80 2.43 8.31
CA VAL A 56 5.97 3.43 7.63
C VAL A 56 4.50 3.12 7.92
N PRO A 57 3.70 4.08 8.40
CA PRO A 57 2.30 3.85 8.71
C PRO A 57 1.44 3.69 7.43
N PRO A 58 0.28 3.02 7.52
CA PRO A 58 -0.58 2.77 6.37
C PRO A 58 -1.15 4.08 5.78
N GLY A 59 -1.34 4.10 4.46
CA GLY A 59 -1.92 5.25 3.76
C GLY A 59 -0.95 6.35 3.33
N ILE A 60 0.35 6.23 3.64
CA ILE A 60 1.37 7.25 3.30
C ILE A 60 1.91 7.12 1.85
N GLY A 61 1.69 5.99 1.19
CA GLY A 61 2.06 5.82 -0.23
C GLY A 61 2.54 4.42 -0.54
N ILE A 62 3.11 4.25 -1.73
CA ILE A 62 3.72 2.98 -2.17
C ILE A 62 5.12 2.89 -1.57
N CYS A 63 5.45 1.76 -0.93
CA CYS A 63 6.70 1.60 -0.16
C CYS A 63 7.96 2.01 -0.94
N HIS A 64 8.09 1.63 -2.21
CA HIS A 64 9.27 1.97 -3.02
C HIS A 64 9.36 3.46 -3.34
N GLN A 65 8.22 4.13 -3.51
CA GLN A 65 8.20 5.58 -3.73
C GLN A 65 8.58 6.31 -2.44
N VAL A 66 7.98 5.91 -1.31
CA VAL A 66 8.32 6.45 0.01
C VAL A 66 9.80 6.27 0.33
N ASN A 67 10.37 5.11 -0.01
CA ASN A 67 11.79 4.84 0.22
C ASN A 67 12.69 5.83 -0.52
N LEU A 68 12.39 6.12 -1.80
CA LEU A 68 13.16 7.06 -2.60
C LEU A 68 12.95 8.53 -2.19
N GLU A 69 11.75 8.87 -1.70
CA GLU A 69 11.38 10.24 -1.35
C GLU A 69 11.76 10.65 0.09
N TYR A 70 11.85 9.71 1.04
CA TYR A 70 11.97 10.02 2.47
C TYR A 70 13.06 9.27 3.24
N LEU A 71 13.62 8.18 2.67
CA LEU A 71 14.58 7.31 3.38
C LEU A 71 15.95 7.23 2.69
N ALA A 72 16.14 7.97 1.59
CA ALA A 72 17.40 8.05 0.83
C ALA A 72 18.39 9.03 1.47
#